data_AF-A0A809T2P8-F1
#
_entry.id   AF-A0A809T2P8-F1
#
_cell.length_a   1.000
_cell.length_b   1.000
_cell.length_c   1.000
_cell.angle_alpha   90.00
_cell.angle_beta   90.00
_cell.angle_gamma   90.00
#
_symmetry.space_group_name_H-M   'P 1'
#
loop_
_entity.id
_entity.type
_entity.pdbx_description
1 polymer ?
#
loop_
_entity_poly.entity_id
_entity_poly.type
_entity_poly.pdbx_seq_one_letter_code
_entity_poly.pdbx_strand_id
1 'polypeptide(L)'
;MKQRLALAQSALEKLCARRGNAWYPIFHLAPPAGWMNDPNGLIYFNGRYHAFFQHHPASAYQGPMHWGHATSTDMLHWQHEPVALAPGDKYDRDGCFSGSAVDDDGVLSLIYTGHICLEDRGNDSIIREVQCLATSHDGIHFEKQGCVLTPPEGIMHFRDPKVWHEEGSWWMVIGARDASDNGQVLLYRGTSLRDWHLEHVLAHSAAGESYMWECPDFFRCGNFHWLMFSPQG
;
A
#
# COMPACT_ATOMS: atom_id res chain seq x y z
N MET A 1 -2.26 15.88 -8.13
CA MET A 1 -3.21 14.85 -7.65
C MET A 1 -4.70 15.15 -7.89
N LYS A 2 -5.26 16.29 -7.46
CA LYS A 2 -6.73 16.60 -7.53
C LYS A 2 -7.40 16.26 -8.88
N GLN A 3 -6.85 16.71 -10.01
CA GLN A 3 -7.40 16.41 -11.33
C GLN A 3 -7.41 14.91 -11.65
N ARG A 4 -6.38 14.17 -11.26
CA ARG A 4 -6.28 12.71 -11.48
C ARG A 4 -7.30 11.94 -10.65
N LEU A 5 -7.56 12.39 -9.41
CA LEU A 5 -8.63 11.84 -8.57
C LEU A 5 -10.02 12.07 -9.19
N ALA A 6 -10.29 13.27 -9.73
CA ALA A 6 -11.55 13.55 -10.42
C ALA A 6 -11.74 12.68 -11.68
N LEU A 7 -10.67 12.44 -12.45
CA LEU A 7 -10.70 11.53 -13.60
C LEU A 7 -10.94 10.08 -13.18
N ALA A 8 -10.28 9.62 -12.12
CA ALA A 8 -10.49 8.30 -11.53
C ALA A 8 -11.93 8.11 -11.07
N GLN A 9 -12.49 9.07 -10.35
CA GLN A 9 -13.87 9.05 -9.87
C GLN A 9 -14.87 9.00 -11.03
N SER A 10 -14.69 9.83 -12.06
CA SER A 10 -15.55 9.81 -13.24
C SER A 10 -15.47 8.49 -14.03
N ALA A 11 -14.29 7.87 -14.08
CA ALA A 11 -14.12 6.56 -14.70
C ALA A 11 -14.85 5.45 -13.90
N LEU A 12 -14.71 5.48 -12.58
CA LEU A 12 -15.38 4.55 -11.66
C LEU A 12 -16.90 4.63 -11.80
N GLU A 13 -17.47 5.83 -11.83
CA GLU A 13 -18.91 6.03 -12.00
C GLU A 13 -19.43 5.45 -13.32
N LYS A 14 -18.70 5.69 -14.43
CA LYS A 14 -19.05 5.13 -15.74
C LYS A 14 -19.00 3.61 -15.76
N LEU A 15 -18.03 3.01 -15.07
CA LEU A 15 -17.88 1.57 -14.97
C LEU A 15 -18.96 0.95 -14.07
N CYS A 16 -19.26 1.59 -12.94
CA CYS A 16 -20.32 1.19 -12.02
C CYS A 16 -21.69 1.18 -12.69
N ALA A 17 -21.99 2.16 -13.55
CA ALA A 17 -23.25 2.22 -14.30
C ALA A 17 -23.47 1.01 -15.25
N ARG A 18 -22.41 0.25 -15.55
CA ARG A 18 -22.46 -0.92 -16.46
C ARG A 18 -22.09 -2.23 -15.76
N ARG A 19 -21.74 -2.18 -14.47
CA ARG A 19 -21.35 -3.35 -13.68
C ARG A 19 -22.59 -4.23 -13.48
N GLY A 20 -22.54 -5.47 -13.99
CA GLY A 20 -23.53 -6.49 -13.65
C GLY A 20 -23.42 -6.92 -12.18
N ASN A 21 -24.53 -7.33 -11.57
CA ASN A 21 -24.57 -7.70 -10.15
C ASN A 21 -24.66 -9.21 -9.89
N ALA A 22 -24.62 -10.04 -10.93
CA ALA A 22 -24.81 -11.49 -10.80
C ALA A 22 -23.81 -12.15 -9.82
N TRP A 23 -22.59 -11.64 -9.75
CA TRP A 23 -21.52 -12.12 -8.85
C TRP A 23 -20.95 -11.02 -7.95
N TYR A 24 -21.60 -9.85 -7.91
CA TYR A 24 -21.12 -8.79 -7.02
C TYR A 24 -21.40 -9.18 -5.56
N PRO A 25 -20.41 -9.11 -4.66
CA PRO A 25 -20.60 -9.56 -3.29
C PRO A 25 -21.62 -8.70 -2.56
N ILE A 26 -22.43 -9.36 -1.73
CA ILE A 26 -23.48 -8.70 -0.95
C ILE A 26 -22.96 -8.23 0.42
N PHE A 27 -21.96 -8.92 0.98
CA PHE A 27 -21.45 -8.69 2.34
C PHE A 27 -19.92 -8.68 2.45
N HIS A 28 -19.19 -8.77 1.34
CA HIS A 28 -17.75 -8.52 1.31
C HIS A 28 -17.50 -7.12 0.76
N LEU A 29 -16.54 -6.40 1.34
CA LEU A 29 -16.09 -5.14 0.78
C LEU A 29 -15.46 -5.39 -0.60
N ALA A 30 -15.97 -4.70 -1.61
CA ALA A 30 -15.47 -4.69 -2.98
C ALA A 30 -15.59 -3.26 -3.53
N PRO A 31 -14.79 -2.84 -4.51
CA PRO A 31 -14.94 -1.51 -5.09
C PRO A 31 -16.33 -1.37 -5.73
N PRO A 32 -16.87 -0.14 -5.86
CA PRO A 32 -18.12 0.08 -6.60
C PRO A 32 -18.06 -0.46 -8.03
N ALA A 33 -16.91 -0.44 -8.69
CA ALA A 33 -16.62 -1.20 -9.89
C ALA A 33 -15.11 -1.19 -10.14
N GLY A 34 -14.63 -1.97 -11.11
CA GLY A 34 -13.20 -2.01 -11.46
C GLY A 34 -12.42 -3.09 -10.71
N TRP A 35 -11.13 -3.17 -10.99
CA TRP A 35 -10.23 -4.16 -10.41
C TRP A 35 -9.80 -3.76 -9.01
N MET A 36 -9.72 -4.74 -8.11
CA MET A 36 -9.17 -4.61 -6.76
C MET A 36 -8.27 -5.82 -6.48
N ASN A 37 -7.21 -5.60 -5.70
CA ASN A 37 -6.40 -6.65 -5.11
C ASN A 37 -6.16 -6.35 -3.62
N ASP A 38 -4.95 -5.97 -3.24
CA ASP A 38 -4.50 -6.01 -1.85
C ASP A 38 -5.30 -5.05 -0.95
N PRO A 39 -5.66 -5.46 0.27
CA PRO A 39 -6.10 -4.52 1.29
C PRO A 39 -4.94 -3.63 1.71
N ASN A 40 -5.19 -2.34 1.88
CA ASN A 40 -4.18 -1.36 2.26
C ASN A 40 -4.68 -0.49 3.41
N GLY A 41 -3.76 0.13 4.14
CA GLY A 41 -4.08 1.20 5.09
C GLY A 41 -5.13 0.87 6.15
N LEU A 42 -5.29 -0.39 6.54
CA LEU A 42 -6.33 -0.81 7.48
C LEU A 42 -6.07 -0.20 8.86
N ILE A 43 -7.01 0.63 9.35
CA ILE A 43 -6.84 1.36 10.61
C ILE A 43 -8.19 1.77 11.21
N TYR A 44 -8.26 1.89 12.53
CA TYR A 44 -9.32 2.63 13.21
C TYR A 44 -8.82 4.03 13.54
N PHE A 45 -9.43 5.06 12.94
CA PHE A 45 -9.01 6.45 13.06
C PHE A 45 -10.23 7.36 13.22
N ASN A 46 -10.15 8.31 14.14
CA ASN A 46 -11.19 9.32 14.39
C ASN A 46 -12.64 8.77 14.45
N GLY A 47 -12.83 7.66 15.18
CA GLY A 47 -14.14 7.07 15.40
C GLY A 47 -14.63 6.09 14.32
N ARG A 48 -13.84 5.83 13.26
CA ARG A 48 -14.22 4.98 12.12
C ARG A 48 -13.16 3.94 11.80
N TYR A 49 -13.59 2.79 11.32
CA TYR A 49 -12.74 1.85 10.59
C TYR A 49 -12.52 2.38 9.18
N HIS A 50 -11.27 2.44 8.73
CA HIS A 50 -10.87 2.78 7.38
C HIS A 50 -10.30 1.52 6.72
N ALA A 51 -10.80 1.20 5.54
CA ALA A 51 -10.26 0.16 4.67
C ALA A 51 -9.90 0.79 3.33
N PHE A 52 -8.61 0.79 3.02
CA PHE A 52 -8.12 1.12 1.68
C PHE A 52 -7.80 -0.16 0.93
N PHE A 53 -7.64 -0.06 -0.38
CA PHE A 53 -7.32 -1.20 -1.21
C PHE A 53 -6.71 -0.75 -2.52
N GLN A 54 -5.80 -1.56 -3.07
CA GLN A 54 -5.32 -1.35 -4.43
C GLN A 54 -6.47 -1.42 -5.42
N HIS A 55 -6.50 -0.46 -6.35
CA HIS A 55 -7.65 -0.26 -7.20
C HIS A 55 -7.28 0.24 -8.60
N HIS A 56 -7.91 -0.31 -9.63
CA HIS A 56 -7.94 0.29 -10.96
C HIS A 56 -9.37 0.74 -11.31
N PRO A 57 -9.69 2.04 -11.18
CA PRO A 57 -11.07 2.54 -11.29
C PRO A 57 -11.63 2.54 -12.72
N ALA A 58 -10.78 2.40 -13.74
CA ALA A 58 -11.17 2.54 -15.14
C ALA A 58 -11.39 1.19 -15.86
N SER A 59 -11.06 0.05 -15.24
CA SER A 59 -11.17 -1.26 -15.88
C SER A 59 -11.31 -2.39 -14.87
N ALA A 60 -11.89 -3.51 -15.31
CA ALA A 60 -11.92 -4.77 -14.57
C ALA A 60 -10.61 -5.59 -14.70
N TYR A 61 -9.59 -5.06 -15.37
CA TYR A 61 -8.26 -5.65 -15.47
C TYR A 61 -7.25 -4.82 -14.67
N GLN A 62 -6.10 -5.40 -14.34
CA GLN A 62 -4.99 -4.67 -13.73
C GLN A 62 -4.57 -3.46 -14.59
N GLY A 63 -4.03 -2.43 -13.96
CA GLY A 63 -3.62 -1.19 -14.62
C GLY A 63 -2.89 -0.26 -13.64
N PRO A 64 -2.87 1.07 -13.90
CA PRO A 64 -2.27 2.02 -12.99
C PRO A 64 -2.95 1.99 -11.61
N MET A 65 -2.19 1.59 -10.59
CA MET A 65 -2.72 1.36 -9.24
C MET A 65 -3.04 2.67 -8.52
N HIS A 66 -4.28 2.75 -8.03
CA HIS A 66 -4.82 3.76 -7.12
C HIS A 66 -5.08 3.11 -5.76
N TRP A 67 -5.40 3.93 -4.75
CA TRP A 67 -6.00 3.44 -3.52
C TRP A 67 -7.49 3.82 -3.47
N GLY A 68 -8.37 2.82 -3.53
CA GLY A 68 -9.77 3.01 -3.16
C GLY A 68 -9.91 3.10 -1.63
N HIS A 69 -11.07 3.58 -1.18
CA HIS A 69 -11.31 3.84 0.25
C HIS A 69 -12.77 3.57 0.62
N ALA A 70 -12.97 2.90 1.75
CA ALA A 70 -14.26 2.78 2.41
C ALA A 70 -14.10 2.99 3.92
N THR A 71 -15.15 3.51 4.56
CA THR A 71 -15.20 3.64 6.01
C THR A 71 -16.41 2.95 6.61
N SER A 72 -16.31 2.59 7.88
CA SER A 72 -17.41 1.99 8.64
C SER A 72 -17.34 2.38 10.12
N THR A 73 -18.48 2.44 10.80
CA THR A 73 -18.55 2.63 12.25
C THR A 73 -18.68 1.31 13.02
N ASP A 74 -19.00 0.21 12.35
CA ASP A 74 -19.34 -1.08 12.97
C ASP A 74 -18.73 -2.30 12.27
N MET A 75 -17.94 -2.09 11.20
CA MET A 75 -17.40 -3.12 10.29
C MET A 75 -18.46 -3.94 9.52
N LEU A 76 -19.75 -3.62 9.68
CA LEU A 76 -20.86 -4.30 9.02
C LEU A 76 -21.38 -3.46 7.85
N HIS A 77 -21.56 -2.16 8.07
CA HIS A 77 -22.08 -1.22 7.10
C HIS A 77 -20.94 -0.32 6.61
N TRP A 78 -20.59 -0.46 5.33
CA TRP A 78 -19.49 0.26 4.70
C TRP A 78 -20.01 1.37 3.79
N GLN A 79 -19.37 2.53 3.88
CA GLN A 79 -19.55 3.67 3.00
C GLN A 79 -18.32 3.81 2.11
N HIS A 80 -18.50 3.82 0.80
CA HIS A 80 -17.41 4.15 -0.13
C HIS A 80 -17.10 5.64 -0.07
N GLU A 81 -15.83 5.95 0.11
CA GLU A 81 -15.30 7.31 0.09
C GLU A 81 -14.67 7.59 -1.28
N PRO A 82 -14.32 8.86 -1.57
CA PRO A 82 -13.53 9.17 -2.76
C PRO A 82 -12.23 8.36 -2.82
N VAL A 83 -11.75 8.07 -4.03
CA VAL A 83 -10.42 7.48 -4.24
C VAL A 83 -9.38 8.30 -3.47
N ALA A 84 -8.56 7.64 -2.64
CA ALA A 84 -7.63 8.30 -1.73
C ALA A 84 -6.34 8.74 -2.44
N LEU A 85 -5.75 7.85 -3.25
CA LEU A 85 -4.50 8.10 -3.97
C LEU A 85 -4.65 7.81 -5.47
N ALA A 86 -4.11 8.69 -6.30
CA ALA A 86 -3.96 8.48 -7.74
C ALA A 86 -2.49 8.61 -8.18
N PRO A 87 -1.96 7.69 -8.99
CA PRO A 87 -0.58 7.69 -9.45
C PRO A 87 -0.31 8.89 -10.37
N GLY A 88 0.96 9.19 -10.59
CA GLY A 88 1.40 10.20 -11.56
C GLY A 88 2.35 11.27 -11.02
N ASP A 89 2.77 11.20 -9.76
CA ASP A 89 3.81 12.10 -9.25
C ASP A 89 5.20 11.48 -9.48
N LYS A 90 6.26 12.26 -9.23
CA LYS A 90 7.66 11.88 -9.52
C LYS A 90 8.02 10.48 -8.99
N TYR A 91 7.49 10.10 -7.83
CA TYR A 91 7.85 8.88 -7.12
C TYR A 91 6.86 7.71 -7.32
N ASP A 92 5.69 7.94 -7.90
CA ASP A 92 4.62 6.94 -8.07
C ASP A 92 3.92 7.05 -9.42
N ARG A 93 4.68 7.44 -10.44
CA ARG A 93 4.18 7.78 -11.77
C ARG A 93 3.32 6.66 -12.37
N ASP A 94 3.73 5.42 -12.16
CA ASP A 94 3.12 4.24 -12.78
C ASP A 94 2.22 3.45 -11.81
N GLY A 95 2.28 3.73 -10.50
CA GLY A 95 1.37 3.14 -9.52
C GLY A 95 1.59 3.62 -8.09
N CYS A 96 0.49 3.81 -7.36
CA CYS A 96 0.49 3.83 -5.89
C CYS A 96 0.31 2.38 -5.42
N PHE A 97 1.42 1.72 -5.10
CA PHE A 97 1.46 0.32 -4.67
C PHE A 97 1.01 0.16 -3.22
N SER A 98 0.95 -1.09 -2.74
CA SER A 98 0.44 -1.44 -1.42
C SER A 98 1.21 -0.77 -0.28
N GLY A 99 0.60 -0.78 0.91
CA GLY A 99 1.12 -0.10 2.08
C GLY A 99 0.17 -0.09 3.26
N SER A 100 0.57 0.62 4.30
CA SER A 100 -0.10 0.66 5.60
C SER A 100 -0.49 2.08 5.99
N ALA A 101 -1.26 2.18 7.07
CA ALA A 101 -1.69 3.44 7.65
C ALA A 101 -1.36 3.45 9.14
N VAL A 102 -1.00 4.62 9.65
CA VAL A 102 -0.78 4.88 11.07
C VAL A 102 -1.40 6.21 11.47
N ASP A 103 -1.76 6.33 12.75
CA ASP A 103 -2.12 7.59 13.37
C ASP A 103 -0.83 8.26 13.90
N ASP A 104 -0.45 9.38 13.29
CA ASP A 104 0.71 10.20 13.69
C ASP A 104 0.18 11.44 14.43
N ASP A 105 -0.10 11.27 15.72
CA ASP A 105 -0.62 12.32 16.61
C ASP A 105 -1.86 13.07 16.07
N GLY A 106 -2.85 12.31 15.58
CA GLY A 106 -4.10 12.83 15.02
C GLY A 106 -4.00 13.16 13.52
N VAL A 107 -2.90 12.81 12.87
CA VAL A 107 -2.73 12.90 11.41
C VAL A 107 -2.71 11.50 10.83
N LEU A 108 -3.75 11.15 10.07
CA LEU A 108 -3.78 9.88 9.37
C LEU A 108 -2.71 9.87 8.29
N SER A 109 -1.73 8.98 8.44
CA SER A 109 -0.56 8.89 7.59
C SER A 109 -0.55 7.55 6.85
N LEU A 110 -0.57 7.62 5.52
CA LEU A 110 -0.44 6.46 4.63
C LEU A 110 1.01 6.35 4.18
N ILE A 111 1.65 5.21 4.48
CA ILE A 111 2.96 4.87 3.95
C ILE A 111 2.76 3.78 2.91
N TYR A 112 3.18 4.06 1.68
CA TYR A 112 2.88 3.23 0.52
C TYR A 112 4.06 3.16 -0.43
N THR A 113 4.11 2.14 -1.26
CA THR A 113 5.15 2.05 -2.29
C THR A 113 4.80 2.91 -3.51
N GLY A 114 5.68 3.81 -3.90
CA GLY A 114 5.65 4.46 -5.20
C GLY A 114 6.34 3.57 -6.24
N HIS A 115 5.61 3.22 -7.31
CA HIS A 115 6.11 2.37 -8.39
C HIS A 115 6.36 3.17 -9.66
N ILE A 116 7.51 2.92 -10.29
CA ILE A 116 7.95 3.53 -11.56
C ILE A 116 8.55 2.45 -12.44
N CYS A 117 8.10 2.36 -13.69
CA CYS A 117 8.79 1.59 -14.72
C CYS A 117 9.92 2.44 -15.30
N LEU A 118 11.17 1.96 -15.29
CA LEU A 118 12.31 2.74 -15.81
C LEU A 118 12.47 2.61 -17.33
N GLU A 119 11.88 1.58 -17.93
CA GLU A 119 11.74 1.39 -19.38
C GLU A 119 10.26 1.24 -19.79
N ASP A 120 10.00 0.87 -21.05
CA ASP A 120 8.65 0.65 -21.58
C ASP A 120 7.82 -0.32 -20.71
N ARG A 121 6.52 -0.04 -20.61
CA ARG A 121 5.58 -0.81 -19.78
C ARG A 121 5.55 -2.28 -20.18
N GLY A 122 5.78 -3.17 -19.20
CA GLY A 122 5.70 -4.62 -19.38
C GLY A 122 7.00 -5.38 -19.10
N ASN A 123 8.09 -4.68 -18.78
CA ASN A 123 9.33 -5.30 -18.32
C ASN A 123 9.54 -5.05 -16.82
N ASP A 124 9.11 -6.00 -15.98
CA ASP A 124 9.28 -5.96 -14.52
C ASP A 124 10.75 -6.04 -14.07
N SER A 125 11.69 -6.25 -15.01
CA SER A 125 13.13 -6.31 -14.68
C SER A 125 13.77 -4.94 -14.44
N ILE A 126 13.13 -3.83 -14.83
CA ILE A 126 13.70 -2.49 -14.66
C ILE A 126 12.65 -1.55 -14.07
N ILE A 127 12.46 -1.68 -12.75
CA ILE A 127 11.54 -0.90 -11.94
C ILE A 127 12.30 -0.04 -10.93
N ARG A 128 11.62 0.95 -10.35
CA ARG A 128 12.05 1.59 -9.12
C ARG A 128 10.90 1.67 -8.16
N GLU A 129 11.05 1.03 -7.02
CA GLU A 129 10.11 1.06 -5.91
C GLU A 129 10.72 1.86 -4.74
N VAL A 130 9.98 2.84 -4.23
CA VAL A 130 10.38 3.68 -3.09
C VAL A 130 9.22 3.82 -2.13
N GLN A 131 9.46 4.11 -0.86
CA GLN A 131 8.38 4.33 0.10
C GLN A 131 8.01 5.80 0.15
N CYS A 132 6.74 6.09 0.00
CA CYS A 132 6.15 7.41 -0.05
C CYS A 132 5.20 7.62 1.14
N LEU A 133 5.01 8.89 1.52
CA LEU A 133 4.09 9.31 2.57
C LEU A 133 2.95 10.14 1.98
N ALA A 134 1.73 9.93 2.44
CA ALA A 134 0.60 10.82 2.24
C ALA A 134 -0.12 11.04 3.58
N THR A 135 -0.64 12.25 3.82
CA THR A 135 -1.23 12.63 5.10
C THR A 135 -2.64 13.18 4.93
N SER A 136 -3.48 13.00 5.94
CA SER A 136 -4.84 13.53 6.00
C SER A 136 -5.22 13.91 7.42
N HIS A 137 -5.89 15.05 7.58
CA HIS A 137 -6.46 15.49 8.86
C HIS A 137 -7.94 15.10 9.02
N ASP A 138 -8.67 14.91 7.92
CA ASP A 138 -10.09 14.50 7.95
C ASP A 138 -10.28 13.00 7.71
N GLY A 139 -9.21 12.30 7.36
CA GLY A 139 -9.20 10.87 7.07
C GLY A 139 -9.74 10.50 5.69
N ILE A 140 -10.14 11.48 4.86
CA ILE A 140 -10.80 11.30 3.56
C ILE A 140 -9.97 11.93 2.43
N HIS A 141 -9.46 13.14 2.63
CA HIS A 141 -8.69 13.87 1.64
C HIS A 141 -7.21 13.84 1.99
N PHE A 142 -6.39 13.32 1.08
CA PHE A 142 -4.97 13.11 1.30
C PHE A 142 -4.10 14.11 0.54
N GLU A 143 -2.95 14.41 1.11
CA GLU A 143 -1.87 15.16 0.48
C GLU A 143 -0.61 14.33 0.46
N LYS A 144 -0.06 14.09 -0.75
CA LYS A 144 1.20 13.36 -0.91
C LYS A 144 2.38 14.23 -0.48
N GLN A 145 3.19 13.67 0.40
CA GLN A 145 4.39 14.28 0.98
C GLN A 145 5.67 13.89 0.22
N GLY A 146 5.58 12.88 -0.67
CA GLY A 146 6.70 12.41 -1.49
C GLY A 146 7.42 11.20 -0.88
N CYS A 147 8.60 10.89 -1.43
CA CYS A 147 9.44 9.79 -0.98
C CYS A 147 10.04 10.06 0.40
N VAL A 148 9.97 9.06 1.29
CA VAL A 148 10.56 9.06 2.63
C VAL A 148 11.64 7.99 2.81
N LEU A 149 11.70 6.99 1.93
CA LEU A 149 12.73 5.94 1.97
C LEU A 149 12.98 5.37 0.57
N THR A 150 14.26 5.33 0.18
CA THR A 150 14.72 4.66 -1.04
C THR A 150 15.31 3.29 -0.72
N PRO A 151 15.30 2.34 -1.67
CA PRO A 151 15.91 1.03 -1.45
C PRO A 151 17.42 1.15 -1.18
N PRO A 152 18.00 0.19 -0.43
CA PRO A 152 19.45 -0.01 -0.41
C PRO A 152 20.03 -0.20 -1.83
N GLU A 153 21.32 0.08 -1.99
CA GLU A 153 22.00 -0.07 -3.28
C GLU A 153 21.83 -1.50 -3.84
N GLY A 154 21.46 -1.59 -5.12
CA GLY A 154 21.26 -2.85 -5.82
C GLY A 154 19.90 -3.54 -5.61
N ILE A 155 19.04 -3.03 -4.72
CA ILE A 155 17.70 -3.58 -4.51
C ILE A 155 16.68 -2.86 -5.40
N MET A 156 15.97 -3.62 -6.24
CA MET A 156 14.96 -3.11 -7.19
C MET A 156 13.53 -3.39 -6.75
N HIS A 157 13.27 -4.62 -6.27
CA HIS A 157 12.01 -4.97 -5.61
C HIS A 157 12.12 -4.58 -4.13
N PHE A 158 11.32 -3.62 -3.72
CA PHE A 158 11.36 -2.98 -2.41
C PHE A 158 9.99 -2.34 -2.12
N ARG A 159 9.07 -3.12 -1.56
CA ARG A 159 7.65 -2.72 -1.51
C ARG A 159 6.88 -3.25 -0.30
N ASP A 160 5.68 -2.70 -0.18
CA ASP A 160 4.62 -3.07 0.76
C ASP A 160 4.99 -2.78 2.22
N PRO A 161 5.24 -1.51 2.58
CA PRO A 161 5.68 -1.13 3.91
C PRO A 161 4.55 -1.32 4.94
N LYS A 162 4.85 -2.05 6.01
CA LYS A 162 4.08 -1.98 7.26
C LYS A 162 4.81 -1.14 8.29
N VAL A 163 4.11 -0.13 8.83
CA VAL A 163 4.63 0.78 9.86
C VAL A 163 3.87 0.60 11.17
N TRP A 164 4.57 0.72 12.30
CA TRP A 164 3.97 0.82 13.64
C TRP A 164 4.84 1.68 14.56
N HIS A 165 4.26 2.14 15.66
CA HIS A 165 4.98 2.85 16.72
C HIS A 165 5.02 2.00 17.99
N GLU A 166 6.22 1.80 18.54
CA GLU A 166 6.43 0.98 19.73
C GLU A 166 7.65 1.49 20.51
N GLU A 167 7.52 1.56 21.84
CA GLU A 167 8.60 1.97 22.75
C GLU A 167 9.29 3.30 22.39
N GLY A 168 8.52 4.25 21.86
CA GLY A 168 9.02 5.58 21.49
C GLY A 168 9.82 5.60 20.18
N SER A 169 9.65 4.61 19.32
CA SER A 169 10.24 4.56 17.99
C SER A 169 9.24 4.13 16.94
N TRP A 170 9.41 4.66 15.74
CA TRP A 170 8.73 4.17 14.56
C TRP A 170 9.50 2.97 14.02
N TRP A 171 8.77 1.95 13.62
CA TRP A 171 9.29 0.73 13.04
C TRP A 171 8.63 0.47 11.70
N MET A 172 9.38 -0.14 10.79
CA MET A 172 8.87 -0.49 9.48
C MET A 172 9.45 -1.81 9.00
N VAL A 173 8.59 -2.68 8.47
CA VAL A 173 9.01 -3.84 7.68
C VAL A 173 8.66 -3.63 6.21
N ILE A 174 9.55 -4.06 5.32
CA ILE A 174 9.38 -3.96 3.86
C ILE A 174 9.85 -5.26 3.19
N GLY A 175 9.11 -5.73 2.20
CA GLY A 175 9.50 -6.85 1.37
C GLY A 175 10.56 -6.42 0.35
N ALA A 176 11.62 -7.20 0.20
CA ALA A 176 12.67 -6.94 -0.76
C ALA A 176 13.18 -8.23 -1.43
N ARG A 177 13.80 -8.07 -2.60
CA ARG A 177 14.56 -9.12 -3.29
C ARG A 177 16.04 -8.80 -3.18
N ASP A 178 16.83 -9.74 -2.68
CA ASP A 178 18.27 -9.58 -2.56
C ASP A 178 19.00 -9.77 -3.90
N ALA A 179 20.32 -9.51 -3.90
CA ALA A 179 21.16 -9.66 -5.10
C ALA A 179 21.36 -11.12 -5.55
N SER A 180 20.98 -12.09 -4.72
CA SER A 180 21.07 -13.53 -4.98
C SER A 180 19.71 -14.13 -5.36
N ASP A 181 18.74 -13.29 -5.72
CA ASP A 181 17.41 -13.69 -6.14
C ASP A 181 16.55 -14.35 -5.04
N ASN A 182 16.70 -13.91 -3.78
CA ASN A 182 15.92 -14.41 -2.65
C ASN A 182 15.05 -13.31 -2.02
N GLY A 183 13.84 -13.70 -1.64
CA GLY A 183 12.92 -12.85 -0.89
C GLY A 183 13.41 -12.61 0.54
N GLN A 184 13.25 -11.39 1.03
CA GLN A 184 13.62 -11.01 2.39
C GLN A 184 12.69 -9.93 2.94
N VAL A 185 12.61 -9.82 4.26
CA VAL A 185 11.97 -8.71 4.96
C VAL A 185 13.06 -7.86 5.63
N LEU A 186 13.10 -6.58 5.27
CA LEU A 186 14.00 -5.60 5.88
C LEU A 186 13.29 -4.90 7.05
N LEU A 187 13.98 -4.74 8.18
CA LEU A 187 13.50 -3.98 9.33
C LEU A 187 14.19 -2.62 9.40
N TYR A 188 13.39 -1.56 9.51
CA TYR A 188 13.83 -0.20 9.69
C TYR A 188 13.32 0.36 11.01
N ARG A 189 14.09 1.30 11.57
CA ARG A 189 13.72 2.12 12.73
C ARG A 189 13.81 3.59 12.39
N GLY A 190 12.92 4.38 12.95
CA GLY A 190 12.86 5.81 12.72
C GLY A 190 12.50 6.62 13.96
N THR A 191 12.92 7.88 13.97
CA THR A 191 12.46 8.89 14.95
C THR A 191 11.20 9.63 14.49
N SER A 192 10.86 9.52 13.20
CA SER A 192 9.65 10.06 12.59
C SER A 192 9.30 9.24 11.34
N LEU A 193 8.14 9.48 10.74
CA LEU A 193 7.74 8.86 9.47
C LEU A 193 8.59 9.27 8.25
N ARG A 194 9.59 10.13 8.45
CA ARG A 194 10.48 10.68 7.40
C ARG A 194 11.95 10.35 7.61
N ASP A 195 12.29 9.70 8.72
CA ASP A 195 13.66 9.38 9.11
C ASP A 195 13.74 7.88 9.35
N TRP A 196 14.39 7.14 8.45
CA TRP A 196 14.44 5.69 8.47
C TRP A 196 15.87 5.19 8.38
N HIS A 197 16.26 4.36 9.34
CA HIS A 197 17.56 3.70 9.41
C HIS A 197 17.34 2.20 9.30
N LEU A 198 18.08 1.54 8.39
CA LEU A 198 18.06 0.09 8.27
C LEU A 198 18.67 -0.50 9.54
N GLU A 199 17.93 -1.36 10.24
CA GLU A 199 18.40 -2.08 11.41
C GLU A 199 19.08 -3.38 10.98
N HIS A 200 18.33 -4.27 10.34
CA HIS A 200 18.83 -5.56 9.82
C HIS A 200 17.80 -6.22 8.90
N VAL A 201 18.20 -7.34 8.29
CA VAL A 201 17.28 -8.27 7.62
C VAL A 201 16.54 -9.06 8.70
N LEU A 202 15.23 -8.84 8.83
CA LEU A 202 14.38 -9.50 9.83
C LEU A 202 14.23 -11.00 9.55
N ALA A 203 14.00 -11.32 8.28
CA ALA A 203 13.81 -12.67 7.80
C ALA A 203 14.23 -12.77 6.34
N HIS A 204 14.68 -13.95 5.92
CA HIS A 204 15.28 -14.18 4.62
C HIS A 204 14.89 -15.58 4.13
N SER A 205 14.53 -15.70 2.85
CA SER A 205 14.15 -16.96 2.23
C SER A 205 15.36 -17.86 2.05
N ALA A 206 15.20 -19.16 2.27
CA ALA A 206 16.24 -20.09 1.84
C ALA A 206 16.41 -20.02 0.31
N ALA A 207 17.63 -20.34 -0.14
CA ALA A 207 18.01 -20.24 -1.55
C ALA A 207 17.08 -21.07 -2.45
N GLY A 208 16.43 -20.40 -3.40
CA GLY A 208 15.55 -21.03 -4.38
C GLY A 208 14.14 -21.38 -3.88
N GLU A 209 13.77 -21.03 -2.64
CA GLU A 209 12.40 -21.24 -2.14
C GLU A 209 11.45 -20.12 -2.56
N SER A 210 11.91 -18.87 -2.53
CA SER A 210 11.10 -17.71 -2.90
C SER A 210 12.00 -16.54 -3.29
N TYR A 211 11.66 -15.86 -4.38
CA TYR A 211 12.42 -14.71 -4.86
C TYR A 211 11.89 -13.37 -4.31
N MET A 212 10.67 -13.35 -3.76
CA MET A 212 10.07 -12.15 -3.20
C MET A 212 9.01 -12.48 -2.16
N TRP A 213 8.99 -11.72 -1.07
CA TRP A 213 7.93 -11.79 -0.06
C TRP A 213 7.15 -10.47 -0.08
N GLU A 214 5.95 -10.51 -0.66
CA GLU A 214 5.05 -9.35 -0.75
C GLU A 214 4.20 -9.19 0.51
N CYS A 215 3.70 -7.98 0.73
CA CYS A 215 2.79 -7.65 1.83
C CYS A 215 3.23 -8.20 3.20
N PRO A 216 4.48 -7.93 3.67
CA PRO A 216 4.89 -8.37 4.98
C PRO A 216 4.05 -7.70 6.07
N ASP A 217 3.60 -8.50 7.03
CA ASP A 217 2.95 -8.07 8.26
C ASP A 217 3.75 -8.58 9.46
N PHE A 218 4.02 -7.70 10.42
CA PHE A 218 4.77 -8.02 11.63
C PHE A 218 4.07 -7.41 12.84
N PHE A 219 3.58 -8.26 13.74
CA PHE A 219 2.78 -7.82 14.89
C PHE A 219 2.93 -8.76 16.08
N ARG A 220 2.72 -8.19 17.27
CA ARG A 220 2.69 -8.96 18.51
C ARG A 220 1.29 -9.55 18.73
N CYS A 221 1.21 -10.84 19.02
CA CYS A 221 -0.01 -11.51 19.46
C CYS A 221 0.33 -12.47 20.61
N GLY A 222 -0.20 -12.17 21.80
CA GLY A 222 0.19 -12.84 23.03
C GLY A 222 1.67 -12.61 23.33
N ASN A 223 2.41 -13.70 23.58
CA ASN A 223 3.84 -13.67 23.90
C ASN A 223 4.76 -13.77 22.67
N PHE A 224 4.18 -13.76 21.46
CA PHE A 224 4.92 -13.97 20.21
C PHE A 224 4.82 -12.77 19.29
N HIS A 225 5.87 -12.60 18.49
CA HIS A 225 5.79 -11.82 17.27
C HIS A 225 5.51 -12.75 16.10
N TRP A 226 4.57 -12.35 15.26
CA TRP A 226 4.19 -13.07 14.06
C TRP A 226 4.67 -12.30 12.85
N LEU A 227 5.33 -13.00 11.95
CA LEU A 227 5.65 -12.52 10.61
C LEU A 227 4.73 -13.25 9.63
N MET A 228 3.98 -12.49 8.83
CA MET A 228 3.16 -12.99 7.72
C MET A 228 3.62 -12.31 6.44
N PHE A 229 3.52 -12.99 5.30
CA PHE A 229 3.88 -12.47 3.99
C PHE A 229 3.28 -13.35 2.88
N SER A 230 3.28 -12.85 1.66
CA SER A 230 2.86 -13.53 0.44
C SER A 230 4.09 -13.94 -0.38
N PRO A 231 4.60 -15.19 -0.26
CA PRO A 231 5.79 -15.60 -0.97
C PRO A 231 5.53 -15.85 -2.46
N GLN A 232 6.41 -15.34 -3.32
CA GLN A 232 6.46 -15.62 -4.76
C GLN A 232 7.62 -16.58 -5.07
N GLY A 233 7.39 -17.61 -5.88
CA GLY A 233 8.39 -18.64 -6.18
C GLY A 233 7.76 -19.96 -6.59
#